data_AF-A0A9Q0J7Z6-F1
#
_entry.id   AF-A0A9Q0J7Z6-F1
#
_cell.length_a   1.000
_cell.length_b   1.000
_cell.length_c   1.000
_cell.angle_alpha   90.00
_cell.angle_beta   90.00
_cell.angle_gamma   90.00
#
_symmetry.space_group_name_H-M   'P 1'
#
loop_
_entity.id
_entity.type
_entity.pdbx_description
1 polymer ?
#
loop_
_entity_poly.entity_id
_entity_poly.type
_entity_poly.pdbx_seq_one_letter_code
_entity_poly.pdbx_strand_id
1 'polypeptide(L)'
;METDDVDEEEFGFSRNYFLSKELGGSGKKSTHKISDIVPVEEQELRAAAANIEPKHEKEIISLMSSYKSLYSKWVFELRCGFGLLMYGFGSKKALIEDFASMALTDYSVVVINGYLPSISLKQVVIVLAELWWDQLKTKRRTSAKTSLKIQQPFSSQSMDDLLQFLDGSETEENNSFMCVLVHNIDGPGLRDADSQQHLARLASCSHIRVVASIDNVNAPLRMPADNLYTVARERFLVSSQVTLNSHLTEFKDHELLKTRKRSDGQDCLHIPLPADALEKLLSVICQ
;
A
#
# COMPACT_ATOMS: atom_id res chain seq x y z
N MET A 1 8.43 35.69 3.88
CA MET A 1 9.76 35.46 3.30
C MET A 1 10.17 34.04 3.68
N GLU A 2 9.54 33.03 3.07
CA GLU A 2 9.89 31.60 3.22
C GLU A 2 9.54 30.82 1.92
N THR A 3 9.16 31.52 0.84
CA THR A 3 8.71 30.91 -0.42
C THR A 3 9.84 30.73 -1.42
N ASP A 4 10.91 31.53 -1.35
CA ASP A 4 11.99 31.50 -2.34
C ASP A 4 13.00 30.36 -2.11
N ASP A 5 13.13 29.83 -0.89
CA ASP A 5 14.10 28.77 -0.56
C ASP A 5 13.64 27.37 -1.02
N VAL A 6 12.32 27.13 -1.06
CA VAL A 6 11.76 25.83 -1.50
C VAL A 6 11.90 25.67 -3.01
N ASP A 7 11.69 26.74 -3.77
CA ASP A 7 11.82 26.74 -5.22
C ASP A 7 13.29 26.46 -5.63
N GLU A 8 14.29 27.09 -5.00
CA GLU A 8 15.70 26.86 -5.33
C GLU A 8 16.17 25.41 -5.08
N GLU A 9 15.70 24.75 -4.01
CA GLU A 9 16.00 23.34 -3.73
C GLU A 9 15.34 22.38 -4.74
N GLU A 10 14.09 22.64 -5.13
CA GLU A 10 13.35 21.84 -6.11
C GLU A 10 13.91 21.99 -7.54
N PHE A 11 14.30 23.21 -7.92
CA PHE A 11 15.05 23.50 -9.15
C PHE A 11 16.44 22.85 -9.15
N GLY A 12 17.12 22.80 -8.00
CA GLY A 12 18.39 22.08 -7.84
C GLY A 12 18.26 20.57 -8.02
N PHE A 13 17.21 19.97 -7.44
CA PHE A 13 16.96 18.52 -7.51
C PHE A 13 16.60 18.05 -8.92
N SER A 14 15.67 18.74 -9.59
CA SER A 14 15.30 18.44 -10.97
C SER A 14 16.48 18.58 -11.92
N ARG A 15 17.25 19.68 -11.80
CA ARG A 15 18.48 19.90 -12.58
C ARG A 15 19.50 18.79 -12.35
N ASN A 16 19.72 18.34 -11.11
CA ASN A 16 20.63 17.24 -10.80
C ASN A 16 20.15 15.90 -11.39
N TYR A 17 18.84 15.64 -11.39
CA TYR A 17 18.27 14.47 -12.05
C TYR A 17 18.55 14.47 -13.56
N PHE A 18 18.29 15.59 -14.25
CA PHE A 18 18.55 15.70 -15.70
C PHE A 18 20.05 15.69 -16.03
N LEU A 19 20.88 16.41 -15.27
CA LEU A 19 22.33 16.43 -15.45
C LEU A 19 22.95 15.05 -15.23
N SER A 20 22.47 14.26 -14.25
CA SER A 20 22.95 12.89 -14.02
C SER A 20 22.70 11.97 -15.22
N LYS A 21 21.62 12.23 -15.98
CA LYS A 21 21.25 11.46 -17.17
C LYS A 21 22.04 11.91 -18.41
N GLU A 22 22.33 13.21 -18.53
CA GLU A 22 23.13 13.78 -19.64
C GLU A 22 24.63 13.49 -19.51
N LEU A 23 25.19 13.55 -18.29
CA LEU A 23 26.61 13.26 -18.03
C LEU A 23 26.98 11.78 -18.22
N GLY A 24 25.98 10.88 -18.27
CA GLY A 24 26.16 9.45 -18.53
C GLY A 24 26.64 9.09 -19.94
N GLY A 25 26.74 10.08 -20.85
CA GLY A 25 27.18 9.90 -22.24
C GLY A 25 28.70 10.00 -22.49
N SER A 26 29.46 10.72 -21.65
CA SER A 26 30.86 11.11 -21.97
C SER A 26 31.91 10.75 -20.90
N GLY A 27 31.52 10.18 -19.76
CA GLY A 27 32.47 9.72 -18.73
C GLY A 27 33.06 8.34 -19.04
N LYS A 28 34.35 8.12 -18.74
CA LYS A 28 34.96 6.77 -18.72
C LYS A 28 34.16 5.89 -17.75
N LYS A 29 33.30 5.02 -18.25
CA LYS A 29 32.56 4.06 -17.43
C LYS A 29 33.52 2.99 -16.94
N SER A 30 33.61 2.80 -15.62
CA SER A 30 34.36 1.68 -15.04
C SER A 30 33.72 0.36 -15.48
N THR A 31 34.52 -0.59 -15.95
CA THR A 31 34.05 -1.91 -16.40
C THR A 31 33.97 -2.95 -15.29
N HIS A 32 34.10 -2.53 -14.02
CA HIS A 32 33.98 -3.43 -12.88
C HIS A 32 32.58 -4.06 -12.85
N LYS A 33 32.55 -5.39 -12.90
CA LYS A 33 31.32 -6.17 -12.83
C LYS A 33 31.14 -6.71 -11.43
N ILE A 34 29.90 -6.98 -11.05
CA ILE A 34 29.60 -7.63 -9.76
C ILE A 34 30.20 -9.04 -9.67
N SER A 35 30.50 -9.66 -10.82
CA SER A 35 31.23 -10.93 -10.94
C SER A 35 32.70 -10.83 -10.53
N ASP A 36 33.28 -9.63 -10.48
CA ASP A 36 34.67 -9.41 -10.07
C ASP A 36 34.80 -9.44 -8.53
N ILE A 37 33.68 -9.47 -7.81
CA ILE A 37 33.61 -9.63 -6.36
C ILE A 37 33.75 -11.12 -6.04
N VAL A 38 34.59 -11.44 -5.05
CA VAL A 38 34.76 -12.82 -4.57
C VAL A 38 33.41 -13.31 -4.03
N PRO A 39 32.84 -14.40 -4.58
CA PRO A 39 31.63 -14.98 -4.04
C PRO A 39 31.94 -15.57 -2.66
N VAL A 40 31.30 -15.04 -1.63
CA VAL A 40 31.39 -15.54 -0.26
C VAL A 40 30.27 -16.56 -0.05
N GLU A 41 30.57 -17.68 0.61
CA GLU A 41 29.55 -18.67 0.94
C GLU A 41 28.49 -18.09 1.89
N GLU A 42 27.23 -18.53 1.74
CA GLU A 42 26.10 -18.01 2.52
C GLU A 42 26.32 -18.17 4.04
N GLN A 43 26.99 -19.25 4.45
CA GLN A 43 27.25 -19.52 5.86
C GLN A 43 28.25 -18.54 6.46
N GLU A 44 29.29 -18.17 5.71
CA GLU A 44 30.27 -17.15 6.12
C GLU A 44 29.63 -15.76 6.16
N LEU A 45 28.75 -15.45 5.20
CA LEU A 45 27.98 -14.20 5.19
C LEU A 45 27.05 -14.08 6.39
N ARG A 46 26.34 -15.15 6.76
CA ARG A 46 25.48 -15.16 7.96
C ARG A 46 26.30 -15.01 9.23
N ALA A 47 27.43 -15.70 9.33
CA ALA A 47 28.32 -15.58 10.49
C ALA A 47 28.91 -14.16 10.59
N ALA A 48 29.35 -13.59 9.46
CA ALA A 48 29.83 -12.21 9.40
C ALA A 48 28.73 -11.22 9.76
N ALA A 49 27.52 -11.36 9.22
CA ALA A 49 26.37 -10.51 9.52
C ALA A 49 25.96 -10.58 11.00
N ALA A 50 26.03 -11.75 11.62
CA ALA A 50 25.78 -11.94 13.05
C ALA A 50 26.87 -11.29 13.93
N ASN A 51 28.10 -11.19 13.43
CA ASN A 51 29.23 -10.55 14.10
C ASN A 51 29.29 -9.02 13.90
N ILE A 52 28.39 -8.44 13.11
CA ILE A 52 28.33 -6.98 12.94
C ILE A 52 27.76 -6.37 14.23
N GLU A 53 28.60 -5.63 14.96
CA GLU A 53 28.14 -4.89 16.13
C GLU A 53 27.16 -3.77 15.73
N PRO A 54 25.97 -3.68 16.37
CA PRO A 54 25.02 -2.62 16.12
C PRO A 54 25.57 -1.30 16.67
N LYS A 55 25.97 -0.39 15.78
CA LYS A 55 26.65 0.88 16.13
C LYS A 55 25.82 1.85 17.00
N HIS A 56 24.49 1.78 16.94
CA HIS A 56 23.58 2.78 17.53
C HIS A 56 22.44 2.18 18.38
N GLU A 57 22.74 1.12 19.12
CA GLU A 57 21.72 0.41 19.91
C GLU A 57 21.06 1.30 20.98
N LYS A 58 21.84 2.16 21.63
CA LYS A 58 21.35 3.05 22.70
C LYS A 58 20.34 4.07 22.17
N GLU A 59 20.64 4.68 21.02
CA GLU A 59 19.75 5.64 20.37
C GLU A 59 18.48 4.96 19.88
N ILE A 60 18.58 3.74 19.33
CA ILE A 60 17.43 2.95 18.89
C ILE A 60 16.51 2.64 20.08
N ILE A 61 17.06 2.21 21.22
CA ILE A 61 16.26 1.93 22.42
C ILE A 61 15.57 3.20 22.94
N SER A 62 16.27 4.34 22.96
CA SER A 62 15.68 5.63 23.34
C SER A 62 14.58 6.08 22.38
N LEU A 63 14.72 5.78 21.10
CA LEU A 63 13.69 6.07 20.10
C LEU A 63 12.48 5.15 20.28
N MET A 64 12.70 3.86 20.55
CA MET A 64 11.62 2.89 20.81
C MET A 64 10.83 3.24 22.07
N SER A 65 11.49 3.69 23.15
CA SER A 65 10.79 4.15 24.35
C SER A 65 9.94 5.40 24.09
N SER A 66 10.43 6.29 23.22
CA SER A 66 9.67 7.45 22.78
C SER A 66 8.39 7.03 22.03
N TYR A 67 8.47 6.06 21.11
CA TYR A 67 7.28 5.54 20.43
C TYR A 67 6.29 4.84 21.36
N LYS A 68 6.77 4.09 22.37
CA LYS A 68 5.89 3.45 23.37
C LYS A 68 5.04 4.47 24.13
N SER A 69 5.54 5.69 24.35
CA SER A 69 4.75 6.76 24.98
C SER A 69 3.56 7.21 24.13
N LEU A 70 3.62 7.03 22.80
CA LEU A 70 2.58 7.41 21.84
C LEU A 70 1.49 6.35 21.66
N TYR A 71 1.64 5.15 22.24
CA TYR A 71 0.67 4.07 22.07
C TYR A 71 -0.75 4.48 22.51
N SER A 72 -0.87 5.27 23.56
CA SER A 72 -2.17 5.81 24.03
C SER A 72 -2.85 6.69 22.97
N LYS A 73 -2.06 7.51 22.27
CA LYS A 73 -2.55 8.36 21.17
C LYS A 73 -2.99 7.52 19.97
N TRP A 74 -2.22 6.50 19.61
CA TRP A 74 -2.58 5.59 18.52
C TRP A 74 -3.87 4.83 18.78
N VAL A 75 -4.08 4.33 20.00
CA VAL A 75 -5.35 3.70 20.39
C VAL A 75 -6.51 4.68 20.31
N PHE A 76 -6.30 5.94 20.70
CA PHE A 76 -7.32 6.99 20.57
C PHE A 76 -7.69 7.25 19.12
N GLU A 77 -6.71 7.38 18.22
CA GLU A 77 -6.94 7.57 16.78
C GLU A 77 -7.71 6.39 16.16
N LEU A 78 -7.39 5.15 16.56
CA LEU A 78 -8.13 3.96 16.12
C LEU A 78 -9.59 3.97 16.60
N ARG A 79 -9.85 4.43 17.83
CA ARG A 79 -11.22 4.58 18.36
C ARG A 79 -12.02 5.63 17.59
N CYS A 80 -11.37 6.71 17.17
CA CYS A 80 -11.99 7.78 16.39
C CYS A 80 -12.37 7.39 14.96
N GLY A 81 -11.97 6.23 14.47
CA GLY A 81 -12.28 5.81 13.10
C GLY A 81 -11.11 5.82 12.13
N PHE A 82 -9.95 6.28 12.54
CA PHE A 82 -8.81 6.43 11.64
C PHE A 82 -8.03 5.12 11.52
N GLY A 83 -7.54 4.83 10.31
CA GLY A 83 -6.50 3.84 10.10
C GLY A 83 -5.12 4.44 10.36
N LEU A 84 -4.21 3.64 10.91
CA LEU A 84 -2.84 4.09 11.17
C LEU A 84 -1.92 3.57 10.07
N LEU A 85 -1.09 4.46 9.53
CA LEU A 85 -0.12 4.15 8.49
C LEU A 85 1.27 4.56 8.94
N MET A 86 2.11 3.58 9.24
CA MET A 86 3.48 3.81 9.67
C MET A 86 4.42 3.78 8.47
N TYR A 87 5.10 4.90 8.22
CA TYR A 87 6.14 5.02 7.21
C TYR A 87 7.48 5.37 7.87
N GLY A 88 8.57 5.23 7.13
CA GLY A 88 9.91 5.54 7.60
C GLY A 88 10.90 4.39 7.39
N PHE A 89 12.16 4.68 7.71
CA PHE A 89 13.28 3.77 7.46
C PHE A 89 13.33 2.63 8.49
N GLY A 90 13.77 1.45 8.01
CA GLY A 90 13.99 0.28 8.84
C GLY A 90 12.75 -0.59 9.06
N SER A 91 12.95 -1.71 9.75
CA SER A 91 11.88 -2.67 10.05
C SER A 91 10.97 -2.14 11.16
N LYS A 92 9.72 -1.85 10.80
CA LYS A 92 8.68 -1.39 11.73
C LYS A 92 7.93 -2.53 12.40
N LYS A 93 8.22 -3.78 12.01
CA LYS A 93 7.50 -4.98 12.45
C LYS A 93 7.50 -5.12 13.98
N ALA A 94 8.68 -5.04 14.60
CA ALA A 94 8.82 -5.21 16.05
C ALA A 94 8.02 -4.17 16.85
N LEU A 95 8.00 -2.92 16.39
CA LEU A 95 7.24 -1.83 17.02
C LEU A 95 5.73 -2.08 16.94
N ILE A 96 5.27 -2.51 15.77
CA ILE A 96 3.85 -2.75 15.49
C ILE A 96 3.34 -4.00 16.24
N GLU A 97 4.16 -5.06 16.31
CA GLU A 97 3.85 -6.27 17.10
C GLU A 97 3.85 -5.97 18.60
N ASP A 98 4.80 -5.17 19.09
CA ASP A 98 4.83 -4.71 20.49
C ASP A 98 3.58 -3.87 20.82
N PHE A 99 3.20 -2.93 19.95
CA PHE A 99 1.95 -2.18 20.06
C PHE A 99 0.72 -3.11 20.11
N ALA A 100 0.66 -4.12 19.24
CA ALA A 100 -0.44 -5.07 19.26
C ALA A 100 -0.52 -5.87 20.57
N SER A 101 0.63 -6.30 21.10
CA SER A 101 0.69 -7.06 22.35
C SER A 101 0.35 -6.24 23.60
N MET A 102 0.73 -4.96 23.62
CA MET A 102 0.57 -4.09 24.79
C MET A 102 -0.74 -3.32 24.81
N ALA A 103 -1.20 -2.84 23.65
CA ALA A 103 -2.28 -1.87 23.55
C ALA A 103 -3.60 -2.44 23.02
N LEU A 104 -3.57 -3.60 22.36
CA LEU A 104 -4.74 -4.21 21.70
C LEU A 104 -5.21 -5.51 22.38
N THR A 105 -4.91 -5.71 23.67
CA THR A 105 -5.31 -6.92 24.42
C THR A 105 -6.82 -7.14 24.48
N ASP A 106 -7.59 -6.06 24.42
CA ASP A 106 -9.05 -6.09 24.57
C ASP A 106 -9.77 -6.30 23.22
N TYR A 107 -9.02 -6.29 22.10
CA TYR A 107 -9.56 -6.34 20.75
C TYR A 107 -9.08 -7.59 20.00
N SER A 108 -9.87 -8.04 19.02
CA SER A 108 -9.42 -9.11 18.11
C SER A 108 -8.41 -8.53 17.12
N VAL A 109 -7.16 -9.01 17.18
CA VAL A 109 -6.08 -8.60 16.28
C VAL A 109 -5.79 -9.70 15.26
N VAL A 110 -5.74 -9.34 13.98
CA VAL A 110 -5.31 -10.24 12.90
C VAL A 110 -4.07 -9.68 12.24
N VAL A 111 -2.99 -10.48 12.20
CA VAL A 111 -1.70 -10.08 11.62
C VAL A 111 -1.54 -10.64 10.22
N ILE A 112 -1.26 -9.76 9.26
CA ILE A 112 -1.05 -10.05 7.85
C ILE A 112 0.38 -9.68 7.49
N ASN A 113 1.15 -10.67 7.06
CA ASN A 113 2.56 -10.53 6.69
C ASN A 113 2.74 -10.21 5.20
N GLY A 114 2.37 -9.00 4.75
CA GLY A 114 2.36 -8.61 3.34
C GLY A 114 3.69 -8.74 2.58
N TYR A 115 4.82 -8.85 3.28
CA TYR A 115 6.12 -9.16 2.66
C TYR A 115 6.19 -10.57 2.03
N LEU A 116 5.28 -11.48 2.37
CA LEU A 116 5.21 -12.82 1.76
C LEU A 116 4.47 -12.76 0.42
N PRO A 117 5.08 -13.26 -0.69
CA PRO A 117 4.45 -13.21 -2.01
C PRO A 117 3.29 -14.21 -2.18
N SER A 118 3.12 -15.17 -1.26
CA SER A 118 2.07 -16.20 -1.31
C SER A 118 0.73 -15.77 -0.71
N ILE A 119 0.64 -14.57 -0.12
CA ILE A 119 -0.59 -14.12 0.52
C ILE A 119 -1.61 -13.72 -0.52
N SER A 120 -2.82 -14.26 -0.38
CA SER A 120 -3.99 -13.83 -1.15
C SER A 120 -4.97 -13.11 -0.23
N LEU A 121 -5.40 -11.92 -0.65
CA LEU A 121 -6.32 -11.10 0.13
C LEU A 121 -7.69 -11.79 0.33
N LYS A 122 -8.10 -12.63 -0.64
CA LYS A 122 -9.32 -13.44 -0.51
C LYS A 122 -9.31 -14.33 0.73
N GLN A 123 -8.18 -15.00 0.99
CA GLN A 123 -8.04 -15.86 2.17
C GLN A 123 -8.05 -15.04 3.46
N VAL A 124 -7.43 -13.86 3.44
CA VAL A 124 -7.47 -12.93 4.58
C VAL A 124 -8.92 -12.52 4.89
N VAL A 125 -9.70 -12.09 3.89
CA VAL A 125 -11.09 -11.68 4.11
C VAL A 125 -11.97 -12.83 4.58
N ILE A 126 -11.75 -14.05 4.08
CA ILE A 126 -12.46 -15.25 4.58
C ILE A 126 -12.15 -15.47 6.07
N VAL A 127 -10.87 -15.43 6.46
CA VAL A 127 -10.47 -15.59 7.87
C VAL A 127 -11.07 -14.47 8.73
N LEU A 128 -11.09 -13.23 8.24
CA LEU A 128 -11.73 -12.12 8.95
C LEU A 128 -13.23 -12.33 9.12
N ALA A 129 -13.93 -12.77 8.07
CA ALA A 129 -15.35 -13.07 8.11
C ALA A 129 -15.68 -14.23 9.07
N GLU A 130 -14.84 -15.26 9.10
CA GLU A 130 -14.97 -16.39 10.03
C GLU A 130 -14.75 -15.96 11.49
N LEU A 131 -13.72 -15.14 11.76
CA LEU A 131 -13.46 -14.60 13.10
C LEU A 131 -14.59 -13.68 13.56
N TRP A 132 -15.10 -12.81 12.69
CA TRP A 132 -16.24 -11.95 12.99
C TRP A 132 -17.50 -12.76 13.28
N TRP A 133 -17.74 -13.82 12.50
CA TRP A 133 -18.87 -14.72 12.69
C TRP A 133 -18.83 -15.46 14.02
N ASP A 134 -17.65 -15.90 14.47
CA ASP A 134 -17.49 -16.56 15.77
C ASP A 134 -17.74 -15.58 16.93
N GLN A 135 -17.25 -14.35 16.83
CA GLN A 135 -17.54 -13.27 17.79
C GLN A 135 -19.04 -12.93 17.87
N LEU A 136 -19.75 -12.99 16.73
CA LEU A 136 -21.20 -12.77 16.71
C LEU A 136 -21.96 -13.94 17.37
N LYS A 137 -21.47 -15.17 17.23
CA LYS A 137 -22.06 -16.37 17.85
C LYS A 137 -21.85 -16.40 19.36
N THR A 138 -20.69 -16.00 19.86
CA THR A 138 -20.43 -15.93 21.31
C THR A 138 -21.29 -14.85 21.98
N LYS A 139 -21.48 -13.69 21.34
CA LYS A 139 -22.39 -12.63 21.81
C LYS A 139 -23.88 -13.00 21.70
N ARG A 140 -24.29 -13.76 20.68
CA ARG A 140 -25.67 -14.26 20.53
C ARG A 140 -26.03 -15.45 21.44
N ARG A 141 -25.07 -16.02 22.18
CA ARG A 141 -25.35 -17.11 23.14
C ARG A 141 -25.85 -16.62 24.50
N THR A 142 -25.65 -15.35 24.85
CA THR A 142 -26.14 -14.72 26.08
C THR A 142 -27.53 -14.07 25.96
N SER A 143 -28.06 -13.89 24.75
CA SER A 143 -29.43 -13.43 24.50
C SER A 143 -30.20 -14.48 23.69
N ALA A 144 -31.42 -14.80 24.11
CA ALA A 144 -32.07 -16.08 23.89
C ALA A 144 -32.33 -16.50 22.41
N LYS A 145 -32.20 -17.82 22.19
CA LYS A 145 -32.92 -18.69 21.25
C LYS A 145 -33.57 -18.00 20.03
N THR A 146 -32.87 -17.99 18.90
CA THR A 146 -33.43 -18.42 17.60
C THR A 146 -32.28 -18.90 16.72
N SER A 147 -32.14 -20.22 16.63
CA SER A 147 -31.20 -20.91 15.76
C SER A 147 -31.69 -20.82 14.31
N LEU A 148 -31.21 -19.85 13.55
CA LEU A 148 -31.24 -19.96 12.10
C LEU A 148 -30.02 -20.76 11.66
N LYS A 149 -30.29 -21.95 11.15
CA LYS A 149 -29.35 -22.77 10.38
C LYS A 149 -28.92 -21.96 9.16
N ILE A 150 -27.78 -21.27 9.24
CA ILE A 150 -27.10 -20.73 8.06
C ILE A 150 -25.79 -21.53 7.95
N GLN A 151 -25.76 -22.40 6.95
CA GLN A 151 -24.63 -23.21 6.59
C GLN A 151 -23.47 -22.29 6.17
N GLN A 152 -22.29 -22.48 6.77
CA GLN A 152 -21.02 -22.03 6.18
C GLN A 152 -20.65 -22.99 5.04
N PRO A 153 -20.00 -22.52 3.96
CA PRO A 153 -18.71 -21.83 4.06
C PRO A 153 -18.61 -20.54 3.23
N PHE A 154 -17.96 -19.52 3.82
CA PHE A 154 -17.60 -18.27 3.14
C PHE A 154 -16.61 -18.48 1.96
N SER A 155 -16.16 -19.72 1.71
CA SER A 155 -15.30 -20.10 0.58
C SER A 155 -15.93 -19.90 -0.80
N SER A 156 -17.26 -19.76 -0.87
CA SER A 156 -18.02 -19.66 -2.13
C SER A 156 -18.60 -18.27 -2.39
N GLN A 157 -18.41 -17.31 -1.49
CA GLN A 157 -18.97 -15.97 -1.60
C GLN A 157 -18.02 -15.04 -2.35
N SER A 158 -18.58 -14.08 -3.09
CA SER A 158 -17.76 -13.08 -3.77
C SER A 158 -17.12 -12.14 -2.73
N MET A 159 -16.02 -11.50 -3.09
CA MET A 159 -15.34 -10.55 -2.19
C MET A 159 -16.26 -9.41 -1.76
N ASP A 160 -17.15 -8.97 -2.64
CA ASP A 160 -18.11 -7.91 -2.36
C ASP A 160 -19.20 -8.36 -1.38
N ASP A 161 -19.66 -9.62 -1.46
CA ASP A 161 -20.63 -10.17 -0.50
C ASP A 161 -20.03 -10.26 0.91
N LEU A 162 -18.75 -10.65 1.00
CA LEU A 162 -18.02 -10.72 2.27
C LEU A 162 -17.83 -9.34 2.89
N LEU A 163 -17.48 -8.34 2.08
CA LEU A 163 -17.35 -6.95 2.53
C LEU A 163 -18.70 -6.37 2.95
N GLN A 164 -19.77 -6.65 2.19
CA GLN A 164 -21.13 -6.25 2.57
C GLN A 164 -21.59 -6.91 3.88
N PHE A 165 -21.20 -8.16 4.11
CA PHE A 165 -21.48 -8.86 5.37
C PHE A 165 -20.78 -8.19 6.57
N LEU A 166 -19.55 -7.72 6.38
CA LEU A 166 -18.78 -7.00 7.40
C LEU A 166 -19.38 -5.61 7.68
N ASP A 167 -19.92 -4.94 6.66
CA ASP A 167 -20.62 -3.65 6.79
C ASP A 167 -22.02 -3.79 7.42
N GLY A 168 -22.77 -4.84 7.06
CA GLY A 168 -24.21 -4.97 7.31
C GLY A 168 -24.62 -5.39 8.73
N SER A 169 -23.68 -5.53 9.68
CA SER A 169 -24.00 -5.87 11.06
C SER A 169 -24.03 -4.64 11.96
N GLU A 170 -25.13 -3.89 11.92
CA GLU A 170 -25.48 -2.92 12.96
C GLU A 170 -25.72 -3.68 14.28
N THR A 171 -24.68 -3.76 15.11
CA THR A 171 -24.87 -3.87 16.56
C THR A 171 -24.31 -2.60 17.17
N GLU A 172 -25.17 -1.59 17.25
CA GLU A 172 -25.00 -0.26 17.85
C GLU A 172 -24.55 -0.25 19.33
N GLU A 173 -24.23 -1.39 19.94
CA GLU A 173 -24.09 -1.49 21.40
C GLU A 173 -22.72 -1.91 21.91
N ASN A 174 -21.70 -2.06 21.06
CA ASN A 174 -20.35 -2.31 21.57
C ASN A 174 -19.28 -1.54 20.78
N ASN A 175 -18.51 -0.71 21.49
CA ASN A 175 -17.25 -0.07 21.04
C ASN A 175 -16.13 -1.08 20.70
N SER A 176 -16.48 -2.28 20.24
CA SER A 176 -15.61 -3.41 19.98
C SER A 176 -15.35 -3.48 18.47
N PHE A 177 -14.21 -2.94 18.04
CA PHE A 177 -13.72 -3.07 16.67
C PHE A 177 -12.71 -4.21 16.56
N MET A 178 -12.53 -4.72 15.34
CA MET A 178 -11.50 -5.66 14.98
C MET A 178 -10.30 -4.91 14.39
N CYS A 179 -9.09 -5.20 14.88
CA CYS A 179 -7.87 -4.56 14.37
C CYS A 179 -7.16 -5.49 13.39
N VAL A 180 -6.92 -5.02 12.18
CA VAL A 180 -6.16 -5.72 11.14
C VAL A 180 -4.80 -5.06 11.03
N LEU A 181 -3.77 -5.84 11.32
CA LEU A 181 -2.37 -5.43 11.31
C LEU A 181 -1.71 -5.87 10.00
N VAL A 182 -1.35 -4.94 9.13
CA VAL A 182 -0.74 -5.24 7.83
C VAL A 182 0.73 -4.81 7.83
N HIS A 183 1.63 -5.78 7.91
CA HIS A 183 3.05 -5.53 7.69
C HIS A 183 3.34 -5.43 6.20
N ASN A 184 3.95 -4.32 5.78
CA ASN A 184 4.27 -4.01 4.38
C ASN A 184 3.05 -4.15 3.46
N ILE A 185 2.14 -3.18 3.53
CA ILE A 185 0.92 -3.12 2.69
C ILE A 185 1.26 -3.06 1.19
N ASP A 186 2.46 -2.60 0.84
CA ASP A 186 2.99 -2.55 -0.52
C ASP A 186 3.83 -3.79 -0.89
N GLY A 187 3.64 -4.88 -0.15
CA GLY A 187 4.30 -6.14 -0.42
C GLY A 187 3.87 -6.76 -1.76
N PRO A 188 4.68 -7.66 -2.32
CA PRO A 188 4.51 -8.18 -3.68
C PRO A 188 3.15 -8.87 -3.91
N GLY A 189 2.57 -9.50 -2.88
CA GLY A 189 1.26 -10.17 -2.98
C GLY A 189 0.04 -9.25 -2.77
N LEU A 190 0.25 -8.02 -2.32
CA LEU A 190 -0.83 -7.05 -2.05
C LEU A 190 -0.77 -5.82 -2.95
N ARG A 191 0.27 -5.69 -3.78
CA ARG A 191 0.53 -4.52 -4.62
C ARG A 191 -0.44 -4.37 -5.81
N ASP A 192 -1.20 -5.41 -6.14
CA ASP A 192 -2.17 -5.37 -7.24
C ASP A 192 -3.27 -4.35 -6.99
N ALA A 193 -3.75 -3.70 -8.06
CA ALA A 193 -4.79 -2.66 -7.98
C ALA A 193 -6.08 -3.21 -7.35
N ASP A 194 -6.49 -4.42 -7.74
CA ASP A 194 -7.63 -5.12 -7.15
C ASP A 194 -7.43 -5.31 -5.65
N SER A 195 -6.27 -5.84 -5.22
CA SER A 195 -5.98 -6.07 -3.81
C SER A 195 -6.02 -4.77 -2.99
N GLN A 196 -5.47 -3.67 -3.52
CA GLN A 196 -5.52 -2.37 -2.86
C GLN A 196 -6.95 -1.80 -2.79
N GLN A 197 -7.77 -1.99 -3.83
CA GLN A 197 -9.17 -1.58 -3.82
C GLN A 197 -9.96 -2.33 -2.74
N HIS A 198 -9.78 -3.65 -2.64
CA HIS A 198 -10.44 -4.46 -1.61
C HIS A 198 -9.93 -4.10 -0.20
N LEU A 199 -8.64 -3.79 -0.03
CA LEU A 199 -8.11 -3.29 1.25
C LEU A 199 -8.71 -1.93 1.62
N ALA A 200 -8.89 -1.03 0.67
CA ALA A 200 -9.55 0.27 0.89
C ALA A 200 -11.02 0.08 1.30
N ARG A 201 -11.72 -0.86 0.66
CA ARG A 201 -13.10 -1.21 1.03
C ARG A 201 -13.16 -1.81 2.43
N LEU A 202 -12.24 -2.71 2.76
CA LEU A 202 -12.10 -3.30 4.10
C LEU A 202 -11.79 -2.24 5.18
N ALA A 203 -10.96 -1.25 4.87
CA ALA A 203 -10.67 -0.13 5.76
C ALA A 203 -11.86 0.84 5.92
N SER A 204 -12.81 0.82 4.98
CA SER A 204 -14.03 1.63 5.04
C SER A 204 -15.08 1.02 5.97
N CYS A 205 -14.96 -0.26 6.32
CA CYS A 205 -15.89 -0.95 7.21
C CYS A 205 -15.87 -0.32 8.62
N SER A 206 -17.04 -0.05 9.20
CA SER A 206 -17.16 0.63 10.49
C SER A 206 -16.53 -0.12 11.66
N HIS A 207 -16.56 -1.45 11.60
CA HIS A 207 -16.08 -2.36 12.64
C HIS A 207 -14.62 -2.79 12.49
N ILE A 208 -13.97 -2.43 11.38
CA ILE A 208 -12.59 -2.82 11.08
C ILE A 208 -11.69 -1.59 11.21
N ARG A 209 -10.56 -1.77 11.89
CA ARG A 209 -9.51 -0.76 11.98
C ARG A 209 -8.23 -1.34 11.42
N VAL A 210 -7.59 -0.60 10.51
CA VAL A 210 -6.38 -1.06 9.84
C VAL A 210 -5.17 -0.31 10.39
N VAL A 211 -4.16 -1.05 10.82
CA VAL A 211 -2.82 -0.54 11.15
C VAL A 211 -1.85 -1.15 10.15
N ALA A 212 -1.27 -0.32 9.29
CA ALA A 212 -0.43 -0.77 8.20
C ALA A 212 0.96 -0.13 8.25
N SER A 213 1.95 -0.83 7.70
CA SER A 213 3.29 -0.28 7.48
C SER A 213 3.62 -0.17 6.00
N ILE A 214 4.31 0.91 5.61
CA ILE A 214 4.82 1.14 4.26
C ILE A 214 6.34 1.25 4.29
N ASP A 215 7.00 0.53 3.38
CA ASP A 215 8.45 0.57 3.20
C ASP A 215 8.87 1.23 1.88
N ASN A 216 7.97 1.30 0.89
CA ASN A 216 8.31 1.79 -0.44
C ASN A 216 8.13 3.30 -0.55
N VAL A 217 9.19 3.99 -0.97
CA VAL A 217 9.17 5.44 -1.22
C VAL A 217 8.12 5.82 -2.26
N ASN A 218 7.86 4.93 -3.21
CA ASN A 218 6.86 5.14 -4.26
C ASN A 218 5.45 4.67 -3.87
N ALA A 219 5.22 4.17 -2.65
CA ALA A 219 3.89 3.70 -2.24
C ALA A 219 2.81 4.80 -2.31
N PRO A 220 3.06 6.06 -1.91
CA PRO A 220 2.04 7.11 -2.04
C PRO A 220 1.68 7.46 -3.49
N LEU A 221 2.61 7.23 -4.43
CA LEU A 221 2.42 7.50 -5.86
C LEU A 221 1.65 6.39 -6.59
N ARG A 222 1.24 5.34 -5.89
CA ARG A 222 0.51 4.20 -6.46
C ARG A 222 -0.98 4.35 -6.28
N MET A 223 -1.53 5.34 -6.96
CA MET A 223 -2.92 5.31 -7.39
C MET A 223 -2.96 4.84 -8.85
N PRO A 224 -3.76 3.80 -9.18
CA PRO A 224 -3.66 3.04 -10.44
C PRO A 224 -3.99 3.85 -11.70
N ALA A 225 -3.66 3.30 -12.87
CA ALA A 225 -4.00 3.83 -14.21
C ALA A 225 -5.52 4.02 -14.44
N ASP A 226 -6.37 3.51 -13.54
CA ASP A 226 -7.77 3.88 -13.39
C ASP A 226 -7.96 5.39 -13.19
N ASN A 227 -6.90 6.13 -12.84
CA ASN A 227 -6.94 7.58 -12.81
C ASN A 227 -7.29 8.16 -14.19
N LEU A 228 -6.90 7.55 -15.33
CA LEU A 228 -7.28 8.09 -16.64
C LEU A 228 -8.77 7.95 -16.90
N TYR A 229 -9.37 6.78 -16.63
CA TYR A 229 -10.81 6.59 -16.79
C TYR A 229 -11.60 7.40 -15.76
N THR A 230 -11.16 7.43 -14.51
CA THR A 230 -11.77 8.22 -13.44
C THR A 230 -11.73 9.71 -13.78
N VAL A 231 -10.57 10.25 -14.17
CA VAL A 231 -10.42 11.65 -14.61
C VAL A 231 -11.23 11.93 -15.88
N ALA A 232 -11.25 11.01 -16.85
CA ALA A 232 -12.05 11.17 -18.06
C ALA A 232 -13.55 11.17 -17.77
N ARG A 233 -14.01 10.35 -16.83
CA ARG A 233 -15.41 10.30 -16.39
C ARG A 233 -15.80 11.54 -15.58
N GLU A 234 -14.94 11.99 -14.66
CA GLU A 234 -15.16 13.20 -13.85
C GLU A 234 -15.16 14.48 -14.68
N ARG A 235 -14.36 14.53 -15.75
CA ARG A 235 -14.38 15.62 -16.73
C ARG A 235 -15.42 15.45 -17.84
N PHE A 236 -16.32 14.47 -17.71
CA PHE A 236 -17.37 14.15 -18.69
C PHE A 236 -16.85 13.91 -20.13
N LEU A 237 -15.60 13.47 -20.29
CA LEU A 237 -14.99 13.19 -21.59
C LEU A 237 -15.48 11.87 -22.19
N VAL A 238 -15.87 10.91 -21.35
CA VAL A 238 -16.26 9.57 -21.80
C VAL A 238 -17.40 9.00 -20.93
N SER A 239 -18.34 8.29 -21.58
CA SER A 239 -19.52 7.68 -20.93
C SER A 239 -19.32 6.23 -20.47
N SER A 240 -18.38 5.49 -21.07
CA SER A 240 -18.08 4.10 -20.72
C SER A 240 -16.63 3.71 -20.96
N GLN A 241 -16.15 2.65 -20.29
CA GLN A 241 -14.80 2.13 -20.51
C GLN A 241 -14.59 1.67 -21.97
N VAL A 242 -15.63 1.15 -22.62
CA VAL A 242 -15.57 0.67 -24.01
C VAL A 242 -15.30 1.84 -24.97
N THR A 243 -15.97 2.97 -24.77
CA THR A 243 -15.73 4.18 -25.55
C THR A 243 -14.32 4.75 -25.32
N LEU A 244 -13.81 4.71 -24.08
CA LEU A 244 -12.44 5.13 -23.80
C LEU A 244 -11.43 4.24 -24.53
N ASN A 245 -11.63 2.92 -24.47
CA ASN A 245 -10.76 1.97 -25.15
C ASN A 245 -10.80 2.13 -26.68
N SER A 246 -11.94 2.50 -27.26
CA SER A 246 -12.04 2.83 -28.69
C SER A 246 -11.17 4.03 -29.06
N HIS A 247 -11.26 5.14 -28.30
CA HIS A 247 -10.42 6.32 -28.54
C HIS A 247 -8.93 6.06 -28.30
N LEU A 248 -8.60 5.28 -27.28
CA LEU A 248 -7.21 4.87 -27.03
C LEU A 248 -6.65 3.99 -28.14
N THR A 249 -7.49 3.18 -28.79
CA THR A 249 -7.10 2.37 -29.94
C THR A 249 -6.81 3.26 -31.15
N GLU A 250 -7.66 4.26 -31.42
CA GLU A 250 -7.44 5.25 -32.47
C GLU A 250 -6.12 6.03 -32.27
N PHE A 251 -5.85 6.51 -31.05
CA PHE A 251 -4.57 7.18 -30.74
C PHE A 251 -3.36 6.26 -30.86
N LYS A 252 -3.53 4.95 -30.64
CA LYS A 252 -2.49 3.96 -30.83
C LYS A 252 -2.24 3.69 -32.31
N ASP A 253 -3.29 3.64 -33.13
CA ASP A 253 -3.21 3.45 -34.58
C ASP A 253 -2.49 4.63 -35.26
N HIS A 254 -2.64 5.83 -34.71
CA HIS A 254 -1.92 7.03 -35.16
C HIS A 254 -0.54 7.24 -34.51
N GLU A 255 -0.03 6.24 -33.77
CA GLU A 255 1.25 6.30 -33.04
C GLU A 255 1.38 7.45 -32.02
N LEU A 256 0.27 8.08 -31.63
CA LEU A 256 0.23 9.14 -30.62
C LEU A 256 0.35 8.59 -29.19
N LEU A 257 0.00 7.31 -28.99
CA LEU A 257 0.16 6.59 -27.73
C LEU A 257 0.86 5.25 -27.93
N LYS A 258 1.84 4.95 -27.07
CA LYS A 258 2.47 3.63 -26.97
C LYS A 258 2.21 3.03 -25.61
N THR A 259 1.86 1.75 -25.59
CA THR A 259 1.72 0.99 -24.34
C THR A 259 3.09 0.45 -23.94
N ARG A 260 3.56 0.79 -22.74
CA ARG A 260 4.77 0.23 -22.15
C ARG A 260 4.39 -0.55 -20.90
N LYS A 261 4.74 -1.84 -20.88
CA LYS A 261 4.67 -2.64 -19.66
C LYS A 261 5.71 -2.14 -18.68
N ARG A 262 5.27 -1.68 -17.51
CA ARG A 262 6.18 -1.35 -16.40
C ARG A 262 6.77 -2.64 -15.85
N SER A 263 7.85 -2.54 -15.08
CA SER A 263 8.45 -3.65 -14.33
C SER A 263 7.48 -4.39 -13.41
N ASP A 264 6.32 -3.78 -13.15
CA ASP A 264 5.28 -4.26 -12.25
C ASP A 264 4.13 -4.98 -12.99
N GLY A 265 4.29 -5.26 -14.29
CA GLY A 265 3.27 -5.96 -15.09
C GLY A 265 2.07 -5.10 -15.52
N GLN A 266 1.91 -3.90 -14.96
CA GLN A 266 0.88 -2.94 -15.36
C GLN A 266 1.20 -2.28 -16.71
N ASP A 267 0.17 -2.16 -17.55
CA ASP A 267 0.22 -1.44 -18.81
C ASP A 267 0.14 0.07 -18.54
N CYS A 268 1.22 0.80 -18.83
CA CYS A 268 1.22 2.26 -18.79
C CYS A 268 1.13 2.82 -20.22
N LEU A 269 0.28 3.83 -20.41
CA LEU A 269 0.23 4.60 -21.64
C LEU A 269 1.32 5.67 -21.61
N HIS A 270 2.10 5.79 -22.70
CA HIS A 270 3.17 6.77 -22.84
C HIS A 270 3.07 7.45 -24.21
N ILE A 271 3.14 8.78 -24.23
CA ILE A 271 3.17 9.57 -25.46
C ILE A 271 4.61 9.57 -26.00
N PRO A 272 4.89 9.07 -27.21
CA PRO A 272 6.25 8.94 -27.75
C PRO A 272 6.80 10.28 -28.28
N LEU A 273 6.66 11.34 -27.50
CA LEU A 273 7.19 12.68 -27.80
C LEU A 273 8.13 13.12 -26.67
N PRO A 274 9.22 13.85 -27.00
CA PRO A 274 10.06 14.47 -25.99
C PRO A 274 9.28 15.57 -25.24
N ALA A 275 9.64 15.83 -23.98
CA ALA A 275 8.96 16.79 -23.12
C ALA A 275 8.86 18.19 -23.76
N ASP A 276 9.94 18.66 -24.40
CA ASP A 276 9.99 19.96 -25.08
C ASP A 276 8.97 20.09 -26.22
N ALA A 277 8.65 18.97 -26.89
CA ALA A 277 7.63 18.96 -27.94
C ALA A 277 6.22 18.96 -27.34
N LEU A 278 6.01 18.27 -26.22
CA LEU A 278 4.74 18.24 -25.50
C LEU A 278 4.38 19.61 -24.92
N GLU A 279 5.35 20.33 -24.34
CA GLU A 279 5.12 21.69 -23.82
C GLU A 279 4.72 22.67 -24.91
N LYS A 280 5.39 22.61 -26.06
CA LYS A 280 5.01 23.41 -27.25
C LYS A 280 3.61 23.05 -27.74
N LEU A 281 3.27 21.77 -27.78
CA LEU A 281 1.97 21.30 -28.23
C LEU A 281 0.84 21.73 -27.27
N LEU A 282 1.08 21.67 -25.96
CA LEU A 282 0.16 22.20 -24.94
C LEU A 282 -0.02 23.71 -25.07
N SER A 283 1.05 24.47 -25.32
CA SER A 283 0.96 25.93 -25.50
C SER A 283 0.15 26.33 -26.74
N VAL A 284 0.10 25.47 -27.76
CA VAL A 284 -0.66 25.70 -29.00
C VAL A 284 -2.12 25.25 -28.86
N ILE A 285 -2.39 24.18 -28.12
CA ILE A 285 -3.76 23.64 -27.94
C ILE A 285 -4.54 24.37 -26.84
N CYS A 286 -3.86 24.92 -25.82
CA CYS A 286 -4.50 25.63 -24.70
C CYS A 286 -4.68 27.15 -24.93
N GLN A 287 -4.52 27.64 -26.17
CA GLN A 287 -4.97 28.97 -26.60
C GLN A 287 -6.38 28.91 -27.17
#